data_AF-A0A381NAF5-F1
#
_entry.id   AF-A0A381NAF5-F1
#
_cell.length_a   1.000
_cell.length_b   1.000
_cell.length_c   1.000
_cell.angle_alpha   90.00
_cell.angle_beta   90.00
_cell.angle_gamma   90.00
#
_symmetry.space_group_name_H-M   'P 1'
#
loop_
_entity.id
_entity.type
_entity.pdbx_description
1 polymer ?
#
loop_
_entity_poly.entity_id
_entity_poly.type
_entity_poly.pdbx_seq_one_letter_code
_entity_poly.pdbx_strand_id
1 'polypeptide(L)'
;MLTVGIITNPASGKDIRRLVSQSRVISNQEKINIVRRILAGLEASGVEKILLMPDYSNLSIAAAREYGGNMQIESLDMPVFNNDLDTTRAAENMALSGASAIVALGGDGTSRAASKKIGTVPLMPVSTGTNNVFPYLIEGTLAGLATGYVVTGTSNLEICAPQHKSLNIMVDSGQSDVALVDVAISRERFVGARAIWNIDSISELFLS
;
A
#
# COMPACT_ATOMS: atom_id res chain seq x y z
N MET A 1 5.09 22.09 5.15
CA MET A 1 3.67 21.68 5.03
C MET A 1 3.60 20.20 5.37
N LEU A 2 2.77 19.83 6.35
CA LEU A 2 2.63 18.44 6.78
C LEU A 2 1.89 17.66 5.69
N THR A 3 2.63 16.86 4.91
CA THR A 3 2.14 16.24 3.67
C THR A 3 2.11 14.73 3.80
N VAL A 4 0.98 14.10 3.45
CA VAL A 4 0.81 12.65 3.45
C VAL A 4 0.40 12.14 2.07
N GLY A 5 1.04 11.07 1.62
CA GLY A 5 0.64 10.34 0.42
C GLY A 5 -0.42 9.28 0.73
N ILE A 6 -1.40 9.08 -0.17
CA ILE A 6 -2.36 7.98 -0.10
C ILE A 6 -2.34 7.20 -1.41
N ILE A 7 -1.91 5.95 -1.32
CA ILE A 7 -1.91 4.97 -2.39
C ILE A 7 -3.10 4.04 -2.17
N THR A 8 -4.02 3.98 -3.15
CA THR A 8 -5.14 3.04 -3.11
C THR A 8 -5.06 2.10 -4.30
N ASN A 9 -4.87 0.80 -4.07
CA ASN A 9 -4.85 -0.19 -5.15
C ASN A 9 -6.27 -0.71 -5.44
N PRO A 10 -6.88 -0.38 -6.60
CA PRO A 10 -8.22 -0.86 -6.94
C PRO A 10 -8.28 -2.37 -7.20
N ALA A 11 -7.18 -2.99 -7.63
CA ALA A 11 -7.09 -4.43 -7.91
C ALA A 11 -6.87 -5.28 -6.65
N SER A 12 -6.45 -4.68 -5.53
CA SER A 12 -6.35 -5.40 -4.26
C SER A 12 -7.71 -6.00 -3.91
N GLY A 13 -7.73 -7.18 -3.30
CA GLY A 13 -9.02 -7.76 -2.92
C GLY A 13 -9.74 -8.56 -4.03
N LYS A 14 -9.12 -8.80 -5.19
CA LYS A 14 -9.78 -9.44 -6.36
C LYS A 14 -9.09 -10.71 -6.90
N ASP A 15 -8.16 -11.31 -6.16
CA ASP A 15 -7.45 -12.52 -6.63
C ASP A 15 -8.32 -13.80 -6.67
N ILE A 16 -7.91 -14.75 -7.53
CA ILE A 16 -8.64 -15.99 -7.82
C ILE A 16 -8.94 -16.84 -6.59
N ARG A 17 -8.11 -16.75 -5.54
CA ARG A 17 -8.33 -17.55 -4.32
C ARG A 17 -9.66 -17.20 -3.67
N ARG A 18 -10.23 -16.02 -3.93
CA ARG A 18 -11.58 -15.64 -3.45
C ARG A 18 -12.73 -16.37 -4.14
N LEU A 19 -12.51 -16.96 -5.31
CA LEU A 19 -13.53 -17.80 -5.96
C LEU A 19 -13.61 -19.19 -5.34
N VAL A 20 -12.51 -19.65 -4.75
CA VAL A 20 -12.36 -21.03 -4.25
C VAL A 20 -12.25 -21.10 -2.72
N SER A 21 -12.13 -19.96 -2.06
CA SER A 21 -12.17 -19.84 -0.59
C SER A 21 -13.32 -18.93 -0.18
N GLN A 22 -13.86 -19.13 1.04
CA GLN A 22 -14.85 -18.24 1.65
C GLN A 22 -14.24 -16.91 2.14
N SER A 23 -13.28 -16.37 1.39
CA SER A 23 -12.55 -15.17 1.76
C SER A 23 -13.42 -13.92 1.66
N ARG A 24 -13.30 -13.02 2.63
CA ARG A 24 -13.98 -11.72 2.62
C ARG A 24 -13.55 -10.90 1.40
N VAL A 25 -14.52 -10.27 0.76
CA VAL A 25 -14.32 -9.30 -0.32
C VAL A 25 -14.53 -7.90 0.24
N ILE A 26 -13.57 -6.99 0.02
CA ILE A 26 -13.75 -5.57 0.31
C ILE A 26 -14.16 -4.89 -0.99
N SER A 27 -15.37 -4.33 -1.01
CA SER A 27 -15.90 -3.62 -2.17
C SER A 27 -15.15 -2.32 -2.41
N ASN A 28 -15.23 -1.80 -3.65
CA ASN A 28 -14.71 -0.47 -3.96
C ASN A 28 -15.33 0.60 -3.03
N GLN A 29 -16.62 0.48 -2.70
CA GLN A 29 -17.30 1.39 -1.76
C GLN A 29 -16.67 1.33 -0.37
N GLU A 30 -16.36 0.14 0.14
CA GLU A 30 -15.73 0.03 1.46
C GLU A 30 -14.31 0.58 1.44
N LYS A 31 -13.55 0.42 0.34
CA LYS A 31 -12.25 1.10 0.19
C LYS A 31 -12.40 2.62 0.22
N ILE A 32 -13.39 3.18 -0.48
CA ILE A 32 -13.70 4.62 -0.43
C ILE A 32 -13.98 5.06 1.01
N ASN A 33 -14.82 4.30 1.74
CA ASN A 33 -15.14 4.59 3.13
C ASN A 33 -13.88 4.53 4.03
N ILE A 34 -13.00 3.55 3.83
CA ILE A 34 -11.73 3.46 4.57
C ILE A 34 -10.86 4.70 4.31
N VAL A 35 -10.71 5.11 3.05
CA VAL A 35 -9.94 6.33 2.70
C VAL A 35 -10.56 7.57 3.35
N ARG A 36 -11.90 7.71 3.35
CA ARG A 36 -12.57 8.82 4.04
C ARG A 36 -12.27 8.86 5.54
N ARG A 37 -12.26 7.70 6.19
CA ARG A 37 -11.90 7.59 7.62
C ARG A 37 -10.42 7.90 7.87
N ILE A 38 -9.53 7.49 6.96
CA ILE A 38 -8.12 7.88 6.98
C ILE A 38 -7.97 9.41 6.88
N LEU A 39 -8.65 10.04 5.92
CA LEU A 39 -8.65 11.51 5.77
C LEU A 39 -9.12 12.21 7.05
N ALA A 40 -10.16 11.68 7.70
CA ALA A 40 -10.65 12.20 8.99
C ALA A 40 -9.57 12.17 10.08
N GLY A 41 -8.86 11.05 10.23
CA GLY A 41 -7.79 10.93 11.21
C GLY A 41 -6.58 11.83 10.91
N LEU A 42 -6.23 11.98 9.62
CA LEU A 42 -5.14 12.85 9.18
C LEU A 42 -5.47 14.33 9.44
N GLU A 43 -6.68 14.78 9.13
CA GLU A 43 -7.08 16.17 9.39
C GLU A 43 -7.12 16.47 10.90
N ALA A 44 -7.71 15.56 11.69
CA ALA A 44 -7.82 15.73 13.14
C ALA A 44 -6.45 15.79 13.85
N SER A 45 -5.41 15.26 13.23
CA SER A 45 -4.03 15.31 13.74
C SER A 45 -3.24 16.52 13.22
N GLY A 46 -3.78 17.32 12.30
CA GLY A 46 -3.15 18.54 11.80
C GLY A 46 -2.35 18.36 10.50
N VAL A 47 -2.57 17.27 9.76
CA VAL A 47 -2.03 17.15 8.39
C VAL A 47 -2.68 18.20 7.49
N GLU A 48 -1.87 18.86 6.66
CA GLU A 48 -2.31 20.02 5.88
C GLU A 48 -2.52 19.67 4.41
N LYS A 49 -1.74 18.71 3.88
CA LYS A 49 -1.72 18.37 2.46
C LYS A 49 -1.77 16.86 2.23
N ILE A 50 -2.58 16.45 1.27
CA ILE A 50 -2.73 15.06 0.83
C ILE A 50 -2.36 14.93 -0.65
N LEU A 51 -1.50 13.97 -0.96
CA LEU A 51 -1.19 13.53 -2.32
C LEU A 51 -1.89 12.21 -2.60
N LEU A 52 -2.77 12.16 -3.59
CA LEU A 52 -3.50 10.94 -3.96
C LEU A 52 -2.86 10.29 -5.18
N MET A 53 -2.67 8.97 -5.14
CA MET A 53 -2.42 8.19 -6.34
C MET A 53 -3.69 8.15 -7.21
N PRO A 54 -3.64 8.52 -8.51
CA PRO A 54 -4.75 8.31 -9.43
C PRO A 54 -4.90 6.81 -9.73
N ASP A 55 -6.14 6.37 -9.93
CA ASP A 55 -6.44 4.98 -10.25
C ASP A 55 -7.69 4.88 -11.16
N TYR A 56 -7.81 3.80 -11.91
CA TYR A 56 -8.90 3.64 -12.90
C TYR A 56 -10.31 3.61 -12.26
N SER A 57 -10.42 3.22 -10.99
CA SER A 57 -11.70 3.20 -10.24
C SER A 57 -11.95 4.51 -9.48
N ASN A 58 -11.04 5.49 -9.56
CA ASN A 58 -11.10 6.79 -8.88
C ASN A 58 -11.41 6.67 -7.38
N LEU A 59 -10.87 5.67 -6.69
CA LEU A 59 -11.22 5.38 -5.29
C LEU A 59 -10.83 6.51 -4.35
N SER A 60 -9.56 6.93 -4.41
CA SER A 60 -9.04 8.01 -3.57
C SER A 60 -9.69 9.36 -3.91
N ILE A 61 -9.94 9.61 -5.21
CA ILE A 61 -10.54 10.85 -5.69
C ILE A 61 -12.01 10.94 -5.25
N ALA A 62 -12.76 9.84 -5.35
CA ALA A 62 -14.14 9.79 -4.85
C ALA A 62 -14.19 10.01 -3.34
N ALA A 63 -13.30 9.35 -2.58
CA ALA A 63 -13.20 9.54 -1.14
C ALA A 63 -12.93 11.00 -0.76
N ALA A 64 -11.99 11.66 -1.45
CA ALA A 64 -11.67 13.07 -1.20
C ALA A 64 -12.85 14.01 -1.51
N ARG A 65 -13.57 13.77 -2.62
CA ARG A 65 -14.77 14.55 -2.98
C ARG A 65 -15.88 14.42 -1.93
N GLU A 66 -16.05 13.24 -1.35
CA GLU A 66 -17.07 12.96 -0.32
C GLU A 66 -16.67 13.40 1.09
N TYR A 67 -15.38 13.62 1.36
CA TYR A 67 -14.88 13.94 2.70
C TYR A 67 -15.24 15.37 3.15
N GLY A 68 -15.06 16.36 2.27
CA GLY A 68 -15.49 17.75 2.53
C GLY A 68 -14.70 18.52 3.60
N GLY A 69 -13.50 18.04 4.00
CA GLY A 69 -12.61 18.75 4.92
C GLY A 69 -11.83 19.91 4.29
N ASN A 70 -10.96 20.52 5.09
CA ASN A 70 -10.18 21.73 4.76
C ASN A 70 -8.75 21.45 4.29
N MET A 71 -8.26 20.21 4.40
CA MET A 71 -6.94 19.83 3.89
C MET A 71 -6.81 20.13 2.37
N GLN A 72 -5.61 20.54 1.94
CA GLN A 72 -5.29 20.63 0.51
C GLN A 72 -5.12 19.22 -0.06
N ILE A 73 -6.04 18.78 -0.91
CA ILE A 73 -5.98 17.44 -1.53
C ILE A 73 -5.72 17.58 -3.03
N GLU A 74 -4.64 16.96 -3.50
CA GLU A 74 -4.31 16.91 -4.93
C GLU A 74 -4.05 15.48 -5.40
N SER A 75 -4.40 15.19 -6.65
CA SER A 75 -4.00 13.96 -7.31
C SER A 75 -2.62 14.16 -7.93
N LEU A 76 -1.76 13.14 -7.84
CA LEU A 76 -0.51 13.13 -8.58
C LEU A 76 -0.78 13.22 -10.09
N ASP A 77 0.04 14.02 -10.78
CA ASP A 77 0.09 14.03 -12.24
C ASP A 77 0.97 12.87 -12.71
N MET A 78 0.35 11.75 -13.02
CA MET A 78 1.02 10.57 -13.53
C MET A 78 0.09 9.72 -14.40
N PRO A 79 0.62 9.05 -15.44
CA PRO A 79 -0.14 8.09 -16.22
C PRO A 79 -0.49 6.83 -15.40
N VAL A 80 -1.68 6.28 -15.65
CA VAL A 80 -2.21 5.07 -15.00
C VAL A 80 -2.16 3.89 -15.97
N PHE A 81 -1.41 2.83 -15.62
CA PHE A 81 -1.22 1.63 -16.44
C PHE A 81 -2.02 0.42 -15.95
N ASN A 82 -2.70 0.54 -14.81
CA ASN A 82 -3.43 -0.53 -14.15
C ASN A 82 -2.54 -1.74 -13.79
N ASN A 83 -1.35 -1.46 -13.28
CA ASN A 83 -0.41 -2.47 -12.78
C ASN A 83 0.37 -1.97 -11.55
N ASP A 84 1.26 -2.80 -11.01
CA ASP A 84 2.05 -2.48 -9.80
C ASP A 84 3.05 -1.33 -9.98
N LEU A 85 3.37 -0.96 -11.23
CA LEU A 85 4.20 0.22 -11.51
C LEU A 85 3.49 1.52 -11.11
N ASP A 86 2.15 1.57 -11.15
CA ASP A 86 1.40 2.75 -10.71
C ASP A 86 1.67 3.01 -9.21
N THR A 87 1.62 1.97 -8.39
CA THR A 87 1.94 2.07 -6.96
C THR A 87 3.41 2.45 -6.73
N THR A 88 4.32 1.84 -7.48
CA THR A 88 5.77 2.12 -7.36
C THR A 88 6.09 3.58 -7.70
N ARG A 89 5.53 4.09 -8.81
CA ARG A 89 5.72 5.48 -9.27
C ARG A 89 5.03 6.48 -8.37
N ALA A 90 3.85 6.15 -7.85
CA ALA A 90 3.17 7.01 -6.88
C ALA A 90 3.99 7.17 -5.61
N ALA A 91 4.56 6.09 -5.08
CA ALA A 91 5.44 6.15 -3.90
C ALA A 91 6.69 7.00 -4.17
N GLU A 92 7.34 6.83 -5.33
CA GLU A 92 8.48 7.64 -5.76
C GLU A 92 8.11 9.13 -5.85
N ASN A 93 7.03 9.45 -6.55
CA ASN A 93 6.57 10.83 -6.76
C ASN A 93 6.16 11.50 -5.44
N MET A 94 5.50 10.77 -4.53
CA MET A 94 5.14 11.27 -3.19
C MET A 94 6.40 11.57 -2.37
N ALA A 95 7.38 10.66 -2.36
CA ALA A 95 8.64 10.87 -1.66
C ALA A 95 9.40 12.09 -2.23
N LEU A 96 9.51 12.20 -3.55
CA LEU A 96 10.14 13.35 -4.23
C LEU A 96 9.37 14.66 -3.99
N SER A 97 8.06 14.60 -3.79
CA SER A 97 7.21 15.76 -3.46
C SER A 97 7.25 16.14 -1.98
N GLY A 98 8.06 15.47 -1.16
CA GLY A 98 8.23 15.78 0.26
C GLY A 98 7.14 15.21 1.17
N ALA A 99 6.44 14.15 0.76
CA ALA A 99 5.53 13.44 1.67
C ALA A 99 6.30 12.92 2.89
N SER A 100 5.80 13.25 4.08
CA SER A 100 6.43 12.88 5.36
C SER A 100 6.01 11.48 5.82
N ALA A 101 4.91 10.95 5.27
CA ALA A 101 4.50 9.55 5.39
C ALA A 101 3.60 9.18 4.21
N ILE A 102 3.43 7.87 3.96
CA ILE A 102 2.52 7.34 2.95
C ILE A 102 1.60 6.30 3.58
N VAL A 103 0.31 6.40 3.31
CA VAL A 103 -0.69 5.36 3.63
C VAL A 103 -0.93 4.53 2.38
N ALA A 104 -0.77 3.21 2.46
CA ALA A 104 -1.02 2.30 1.35
C ALA A 104 -2.18 1.36 1.66
N LEU A 105 -3.30 1.56 0.96
CA LEU A 105 -4.50 0.73 1.07
C LEU A 105 -4.44 -0.42 0.05
N GLY A 106 -4.21 -1.65 0.54
CA GLY A 106 -4.03 -2.81 -0.32
C GLY A 106 -3.68 -4.10 0.39
N GLY A 107 -2.96 -4.99 -0.30
CA GLY A 107 -2.40 -6.22 0.27
C GLY A 107 -0.86 -6.18 0.26
N ASP A 108 -0.23 -7.32 0.55
CA ASP A 108 1.24 -7.44 0.58
C ASP A 108 1.90 -6.93 -0.71
N GLY A 109 1.29 -7.23 -1.87
CA GLY A 109 1.78 -6.76 -3.17
C GLY A 109 1.76 -5.23 -3.32
N THR A 110 0.80 -4.53 -2.71
CA THR A 110 0.75 -3.07 -2.71
C THR A 110 1.87 -2.49 -1.86
N SER A 111 2.07 -3.02 -0.64
CA SER A 111 3.14 -2.58 0.26
C SER A 111 4.52 -2.84 -0.35
N ARG A 112 4.72 -4.02 -0.96
CA ARG A 112 5.94 -4.38 -1.71
C ARG A 112 6.19 -3.43 -2.88
N ALA A 113 5.16 -3.13 -3.67
CA ALA A 113 5.32 -2.23 -4.80
C ALA A 113 5.70 -0.81 -4.35
N ALA A 114 5.07 -0.30 -3.28
CA ALA A 114 5.40 1.00 -2.72
C ALA A 114 6.84 1.02 -2.19
N SER A 115 7.26 -0.03 -1.47
CA SER A 115 8.58 -0.08 -0.82
C SER A 115 9.76 -0.04 -1.80
N LYS A 116 9.56 -0.39 -3.07
CA LYS A 116 10.62 -0.36 -4.10
C LYS A 116 11.25 1.02 -4.28
N LYS A 117 10.47 2.08 -4.11
CA LYS A 117 10.91 3.46 -4.41
C LYS A 117 10.44 4.50 -3.40
N ILE A 118 9.97 4.06 -2.24
CA ILE A 118 9.53 4.95 -1.16
C ILE A 118 10.70 5.65 -0.42
N GLY A 119 11.91 5.10 -0.53
CA GLY A 119 13.08 5.59 0.21
C GLY A 119 12.92 5.39 1.72
N THR A 120 13.18 6.43 2.50
CA THR A 120 13.06 6.42 3.97
C THR A 120 11.71 6.92 4.48
N VAL A 121 10.75 7.22 3.58
CA VAL A 121 9.44 7.75 3.98
C VAL A 121 8.65 6.63 4.70
N PRO A 122 8.16 6.86 5.93
CA PRO A 122 7.33 5.91 6.65
C PRO A 122 6.11 5.45 5.85
N LEU A 123 5.82 4.14 5.92
CA LEU A 123 4.67 3.52 5.28
C LEU A 123 3.68 3.05 6.35
N MET A 124 2.42 3.46 6.23
CA MET A 124 1.27 2.90 6.95
C MET A 124 0.53 1.92 6.03
N PRO A 125 0.81 0.61 6.10
CA PRO A 125 0.17 -0.38 5.24
C PRO A 125 -1.18 -0.81 5.82
N VAL A 126 -2.28 -0.48 5.13
CA VAL A 126 -3.65 -0.79 5.54
C VAL A 126 -4.19 -1.93 4.69
N SER A 127 -4.57 -3.03 5.37
CA SER A 127 -5.00 -4.26 4.73
C SER A 127 -6.41 -4.13 4.15
N THR A 128 -6.57 -4.52 2.88
CA THR A 128 -7.87 -4.74 2.24
C THR A 128 -8.16 -6.22 1.99
N GLY A 129 -7.49 -7.12 2.69
CA GLY A 129 -7.57 -8.57 2.47
C GLY A 129 -7.54 -9.36 3.78
N THR A 130 -7.82 -10.65 3.68
CA THR A 130 -7.91 -11.56 4.84
C THR A 130 -6.69 -12.46 5.01
N ASN A 131 -5.79 -12.50 4.02
CA ASN A 131 -4.58 -13.33 4.04
C ASN A 131 -3.37 -12.48 3.67
N ASN A 132 -3.19 -11.38 4.40
CA ASN A 132 -2.04 -10.50 4.26
C ASN A 132 -1.17 -10.66 5.51
N VAL A 133 0.15 -10.60 5.33
CA VAL A 133 1.12 -10.73 6.42
C VAL A 133 1.68 -9.36 6.83
N PHE A 134 1.94 -8.49 5.85
CA PHE A 134 2.60 -7.21 6.06
C PHE A 134 1.66 -6.05 6.46
N PRO A 135 0.55 -5.76 5.75
CA PRO A 135 -0.37 -4.70 6.12
C PRO A 135 -1.27 -5.06 7.30
N TYR A 136 -1.63 -4.05 8.10
CA TYR A 136 -2.46 -4.22 9.28
C TYR A 136 -3.95 -4.22 8.93
N LEU A 137 -4.72 -5.11 9.56
CA LEU A 137 -6.18 -5.00 9.60
C LEU A 137 -6.56 -3.96 10.66
N ILE A 138 -6.59 -2.70 10.27
CA ILE A 138 -6.82 -1.56 11.15
C ILE A 138 -7.99 -0.71 10.64
N GLU A 139 -8.70 -0.06 11.57
CA GLU A 139 -9.73 0.91 11.25
C GLU A 139 -9.10 2.17 10.61
N GLY A 140 -9.74 2.74 9.60
CA GLY A 140 -9.19 3.85 8.80
C GLY A 140 -8.90 5.10 9.62
N THR A 141 -9.76 5.47 10.57
CA THR A 141 -9.54 6.64 11.44
C THR A 141 -8.30 6.45 12.30
N LEU A 142 -8.10 5.25 12.85
CA LEU A 142 -6.90 4.93 13.63
C LEU A 142 -5.63 4.96 12.77
N ALA A 143 -5.70 4.42 11.54
CA ALA A 143 -4.58 4.51 10.60
C ALA A 143 -4.23 5.96 10.25
N GLY A 144 -5.24 6.81 10.04
CA GLY A 144 -5.07 8.24 9.80
C GLY A 144 -4.44 8.97 10.98
N LEU A 145 -4.97 8.77 12.19
CA LEU A 145 -4.43 9.37 13.42
C LEU A 145 -2.98 8.95 13.67
N ALA A 146 -2.69 7.64 13.60
CA ALA A 146 -1.34 7.12 13.82
C ALA A 146 -0.35 7.71 12.80
N THR A 147 -0.74 7.79 11.52
CA THR A 147 0.09 8.41 10.47
C THR A 147 0.31 9.90 10.74
N GLY A 148 -0.73 10.63 11.15
CA GLY A 148 -0.61 12.05 11.48
C GLY A 148 0.27 12.33 12.69
N TYR A 149 0.24 11.48 13.72
CA TYR A 149 1.17 11.58 14.86
C TYR A 149 2.64 11.33 14.48
N VAL A 150 2.89 10.46 13.48
CA VAL A 150 4.22 10.28 12.89
C VAL A 150 4.66 11.54 12.14
N VAL A 151 3.76 12.12 11.35
CA VAL A 151 4.05 13.28 10.50
C VAL A 151 4.26 14.57 11.29
N THR A 152 3.48 14.79 12.35
CA THR A 152 3.52 16.00 13.18
C THR A 152 4.72 16.06 14.13
N GLY A 153 5.56 15.01 14.18
CA GLY A 153 6.81 15.00 14.94
C GLY A 153 6.64 14.89 16.46
N THR A 154 5.45 14.51 16.93
CA THR A 154 5.15 14.34 18.37
C THR A 154 5.55 12.96 18.91
N SER A 155 6.10 12.09 18.06
CA SER A 155 6.33 10.67 18.35
C SER A 155 7.77 10.23 18.10
N ASN A 156 8.22 9.19 18.82
CA ASN A 156 9.50 8.55 18.57
C ASN A 156 9.39 7.66 17.31
N LEU A 157 10.06 8.05 16.23
CA LEU A 157 10.00 7.34 14.95
C LEU A 157 10.50 5.89 15.04
N GLU A 158 11.46 5.56 15.90
CA GLU A 158 11.93 4.17 16.04
C GLU A 158 10.84 3.26 16.60
N ILE A 159 9.93 3.81 17.41
CA ILE A 159 8.80 3.08 17.99
C ILE A 159 7.60 3.10 17.04
N CYS A 160 7.32 4.24 16.43
CA CYS A 160 6.09 4.44 15.64
C CYS A 160 6.22 4.08 14.16
N ALA A 161 7.44 4.08 13.61
CA ALA A 161 7.76 3.74 12.24
C ALA A 161 9.07 2.92 12.17
N PRO A 162 9.11 1.74 12.82
CA PRO A 162 10.32 0.93 12.87
C PRO A 162 10.74 0.48 11.47
N GLN A 163 12.04 0.37 11.25
CA GLN A 163 12.57 -0.18 10.01
C GLN A 163 12.31 -1.69 9.95
N HIS A 164 11.62 -2.13 8.91
CA HIS A 164 11.41 -3.55 8.63
C HIS A 164 12.47 -4.10 7.68
N LYS A 165 12.74 -5.40 7.80
CA LYS A 165 13.61 -6.13 6.88
C LYS A 165 12.96 -6.25 5.50
N SER A 166 13.79 -6.37 4.48
CA SER A 166 13.39 -6.75 3.14
C SER A 166 14.39 -7.75 2.57
N LEU A 167 13.92 -8.60 1.67
CA LEU A 167 14.75 -9.51 0.89
C LEU A 167 14.98 -8.89 -0.48
N ASN A 168 16.23 -8.60 -0.82
CA ASN A 168 16.60 -8.14 -2.16
C ASN A 168 16.89 -9.35 -3.04
N ILE A 169 16.20 -9.43 -4.16
CA ILE A 169 16.29 -10.54 -5.11
C ILE A 169 17.07 -10.02 -6.32
N MET A 170 18.12 -10.74 -6.68
CA MET A 170 18.90 -10.49 -7.89
C MET A 170 19.02 -11.80 -8.64
N VAL A 171 18.75 -11.77 -9.94
CA VAL A 171 18.94 -12.94 -10.82
C VAL A 171 20.00 -12.62 -11.88
N ASP A 172 20.67 -13.64 -12.38
CA ASP A 172 21.82 -13.51 -13.31
C ASP A 172 21.49 -12.72 -14.58
N SER A 173 20.21 -12.64 -14.98
CA SER A 173 19.75 -11.83 -16.10
C SER A 173 19.82 -10.31 -15.84
N GLY A 174 20.21 -9.89 -14.63
CA GLY A 174 20.25 -8.49 -14.19
C GLY A 174 18.89 -7.96 -13.73
N GLN A 175 17.83 -8.78 -13.75
CA GLN A 175 16.56 -8.41 -13.13
C GLN A 175 16.70 -8.42 -11.60
N SER A 176 16.03 -7.46 -10.95
CA SER A 176 15.98 -7.38 -9.50
C SER A 176 14.58 -7.09 -9.01
N ASP A 177 14.31 -7.55 -7.80
CA ASP A 177 13.04 -7.35 -7.12
C ASP A 177 13.25 -7.30 -5.60
N VAL A 178 12.18 -6.99 -4.88
CA VAL A 178 12.16 -6.97 -3.42
C VAL A 178 11.00 -7.80 -2.90
N ALA A 179 11.20 -8.47 -1.77
CA ALA A 179 10.13 -9.07 -0.98
C ALA A 179 10.13 -8.53 0.45
N LEU A 180 8.94 -8.44 1.04
CA LEU A 180 8.72 -7.94 2.40
C LEU A 180 8.38 -9.05 3.40
N VAL A 181 8.16 -10.28 2.92
CA VAL A 181 7.69 -11.41 3.74
C VAL A 181 8.49 -12.65 3.39
N ASP A 182 8.33 -13.13 2.15
CA ASP A 182 8.97 -14.36 1.69
C ASP A 182 9.36 -14.30 0.20
N VAL A 183 10.24 -15.22 -0.18
CA VAL A 183 10.59 -15.54 -1.56
C VAL A 183 10.52 -17.05 -1.72
N ALA A 184 9.67 -17.53 -2.62
CA ALA A 184 9.58 -18.94 -2.97
C ALA A 184 10.13 -19.19 -4.38
N ILE A 185 11.01 -20.18 -4.52
CA ILE A 185 11.45 -20.69 -5.81
C ILE A 185 10.53 -21.85 -6.19
N SER A 186 9.87 -21.76 -7.34
CA SER A 186 8.95 -22.79 -7.84
C SER A 186 9.38 -23.30 -9.21
N ARG A 187 9.13 -24.59 -9.44
CA ARG A 187 9.34 -25.29 -10.72
C ARG A 187 8.18 -25.12 -11.70
N GLU A 188 7.14 -24.38 -11.33
CA GLU A 188 6.03 -24.02 -12.21
C GLU A 188 6.53 -23.20 -13.41
N ARG A 189 6.17 -23.61 -14.63
CA ARG A 189 6.64 -22.95 -15.86
C ARG A 189 5.85 -21.70 -16.23
N PHE A 190 4.66 -21.54 -15.66
CA PHE A 190 3.74 -20.46 -16.00
C PHE A 190 3.21 -19.78 -14.74
N VAL A 191 3.18 -18.45 -14.76
CA VAL A 191 2.64 -17.64 -13.66
C VAL A 191 1.13 -17.83 -13.49
N GLY A 192 0.39 -18.08 -14.58
CA GLY A 192 -1.03 -18.38 -14.57
C GLY A 192 -1.85 -17.39 -13.73
N ALA A 193 -2.64 -17.92 -12.80
CA ALA A 193 -3.47 -17.13 -11.89
C ALA A 193 -2.71 -16.53 -10.69
N ARG A 194 -1.37 -16.56 -10.70
CA ARG A 194 -0.50 -16.08 -9.60
C ARG A 194 -0.81 -16.78 -8.27
N ALA A 195 -1.10 -18.07 -8.33
CA ALA A 195 -1.38 -18.93 -7.18
C ALA A 195 -0.70 -20.29 -7.38
N ILE A 196 0.05 -20.72 -6.37
CA ILE A 196 0.66 -22.06 -6.33
C ILE A 196 -0.30 -22.99 -5.58
N TRP A 197 -0.72 -24.08 -6.24
CA TRP A 197 -1.65 -25.07 -5.68
C TRP A 197 -0.93 -26.34 -5.23
N ASN A 198 0.13 -26.72 -5.94
CA ASN A 198 0.95 -27.87 -5.59
C ASN A 198 2.19 -27.41 -4.81
N ILE A 199 2.22 -27.69 -3.52
CA ILE A 199 3.35 -27.34 -2.65
C ILE A 199 4.65 -28.01 -3.09
N ASP A 200 4.57 -29.21 -3.69
CA ASP A 200 5.74 -29.95 -4.16
C ASP A 200 6.46 -29.23 -5.32
N SER A 201 5.79 -28.27 -5.97
CA SER A 201 6.42 -27.43 -6.99
C SER A 201 7.44 -26.46 -6.40
N ILE A 202 7.34 -26.10 -5.12
CA ILE A 202 8.27 -25.18 -4.44
C ILE A 202 9.53 -25.96 -4.07
N SER A 203 10.68 -25.50 -4.57
CA SER A 203 11.98 -26.10 -4.27
C SER A 203 12.63 -25.45 -3.04
N GLU A 204 12.47 -24.14 -2.87
CA GLU A 204 13.12 -23.36 -1.82
C GLU A 204 12.21 -22.24 -1.33
N LEU A 205 12.34 -21.87 -0.05
CA LEU A 205 11.60 -20.80 0.59
C LEU A 205 12.54 -20.00 1.50
N PHE A 206 12.54 -18.68 1.33
CA PHE A 206 13.32 -17.71 2.11
C PHE A 206 12.36 -16.78 2.84
N LEU A 207 12.61 -16.51 4.13
CA LEU A 207 11.76 -15.68 5.00
C LEU A 207 12.58 -14.53 5.58
N SER A 208 11.97 -13.35 5.75
CA SER A 208 12.61 -12.14 6.32
C SER A 208 12.54 -12.06 7.84
#